data_AF-A0A7X5TM97-F1
#
_entry.id   AF-A0A7X5TM97-F1
#
_cell.length_a   1.000
_cell.length_b   1.000
_cell.length_c   1.000
_cell.angle_alpha   90.00
_cell.angle_beta   90.00
_cell.angle_gamma   90.00
#
_symmetry.space_group_name_H-M   'P 1'
#
loop_
_entity.id
_entity.type
_entity.pdbx_description
1 polymer ?
#
loop_
_entity_poly.entity_id
_entity_poly.type
_entity_poly.pdbx_seq_one_letter_code
_entity_poly.pdbx_strand_id
1 'polypeptide(L)'
;YKTPKNTSRHYPYAMMSCLYDVMNGLIYDIDLVEHNNERACALKHFSRLKNNDVIIFDRGYFSYYMLHQITNNDLNAVFRIQEGNRNKIIKKFSESDLIFEYTPSEAVKSELRKRGLL
;
A
#
# COMPACT_ATOMS: atom_id res chain seq x y z
N TYR A 1 9.97 18.23 -10.82
CA TYR A 1 9.50 19.58 -11.18
C TYR A 1 9.13 20.30 -9.89
N LYS A 2 9.74 21.45 -9.57
CA LYS A 2 9.37 22.24 -8.37
C LYS A 2 8.12 23.06 -8.73
N THR A 3 6.99 22.79 -8.08
CA THR A 3 5.79 23.61 -8.25
C THR A 3 6.04 25.01 -7.66
N PRO A 4 5.67 26.10 -8.37
CA PRO A 4 5.81 27.45 -7.85
C PRO A 4 4.86 27.62 -6.67
N LYS A 5 5.40 27.90 -5.48
CA LYS A 5 4.67 27.91 -4.20
C LYS A 5 3.61 29.01 -4.03
N ASN A 6 3.43 29.91 -5.00
CA ASN A 6 2.50 31.05 -4.87
C ASN A 6 1.90 31.47 -6.24
N THR A 7 1.00 30.66 -6.79
CA THR A 7 0.08 31.15 -7.83
C THR A 7 -1.32 30.59 -7.56
N SER A 8 -2.35 31.42 -7.71
CA SER A 8 -3.77 31.06 -7.59
C SER A 8 -4.28 30.13 -8.72
N ARG A 9 -3.38 29.45 -9.42
CA ARG A 9 -3.67 28.61 -10.57
C ARG A 9 -3.93 27.18 -10.10
N HIS A 10 -5.20 26.77 -10.18
CA HIS A 10 -5.61 25.38 -10.03
C HIS A 10 -5.28 24.63 -11.33
N TYR A 11 -4.21 23.83 -11.32
CA TYR A 11 -3.93 22.91 -12.42
C TYR A 11 -4.76 21.64 -12.20
N PRO A 12 -5.66 21.26 -13.12
CA PRO A 12 -6.33 19.98 -13.01
C PRO A 12 -5.28 18.89 -13.11
N TYR A 13 -5.23 18.02 -12.08
CA TYR A 13 -4.41 16.83 -12.07
C TYR A 13 -5.31 15.65 -11.72
N ALA A 14 -4.94 14.48 -12.23
CA ALA A 14 -5.55 13.22 -11.86
C ALA A 14 -4.44 12.20 -11.61
N MET A 15 -4.64 11.34 -10.62
CA MET A 15 -3.81 10.18 -10.38
C MET A 15 -4.45 8.98 -11.09
N MET A 16 -3.67 8.33 -11.95
CA MET A 16 -4.03 7.04 -12.54
C MET A 16 -3.39 5.94 -11.70
N SER A 17 -4.22 5.06 -11.14
CA SER A 17 -3.80 3.85 -10.46
C SER A 17 -4.07 2.66 -11.38
N CYS A 18 -3.06 1.80 -11.56
CA CYS A 18 -3.16 0.65 -12.43
C CYS A 18 -2.84 -0.63 -11.66
N LEU A 19 -3.69 -1.64 -11.81
CA LEU A 19 -3.37 -3.02 -11.48
C LEU A 19 -2.78 -3.68 -12.72
N TYR A 20 -1.53 -4.14 -12.61
CA TYR A 20 -0.77 -4.69 -13.73
C TYR A 20 -0.43 -6.15 -13.50
N ASP A 21 -0.75 -6.98 -14.50
CA ASP A 21 -0.34 -8.38 -14.54
C ASP A 21 1.09 -8.47 -15.07
N VAL A 22 2.01 -8.77 -14.16
CA VAL A 22 3.45 -8.86 -14.46
C VAL A 22 3.78 -10.05 -15.38
N MET A 23 3.02 -11.14 -15.28
CA MET A 23 3.31 -12.38 -16.03
C MET A 23 2.88 -12.24 -17.49
N ASN A 24 1.72 -11.64 -17.74
CA ASN A 24 1.16 -11.48 -19.07
C ASN A 24 1.50 -10.12 -19.71
N GLY A 25 2.01 -9.17 -18.93
CA GLY A 25 2.37 -7.84 -19.40
C GLY A 25 1.17 -6.96 -19.74
N LEU A 26 0.04 -7.15 -19.05
CA LEU A 26 -1.23 -6.52 -19.36
C LEU A 26 -1.73 -5.68 -18.18
N ILE A 27 -2.41 -4.57 -18.51
CA ILE A 27 -3.14 -3.80 -17.51
C ILE A 27 -4.47 -4.51 -17.24
N TYR A 28 -4.69 -4.89 -15.99
CA TYR A 28 -5.84 -5.67 -15.57
C TYR A 28 -6.99 -4.78 -15.07
N ASP A 29 -6.67 -3.67 -14.40
CA ASP A 29 -7.65 -2.69 -13.92
C ASP A 29 -7.02 -1.29 -13.86
N ILE A 30 -7.84 -0.25 -14.02
CA ILE A 30 -7.41 1.16 -13.96
C ILE A 30 -8.45 1.96 -13.16
N ASP A 31 -7.97 2.82 -12.27
CA ASP A 31 -8.77 3.83 -11.59
C ASP A 31 -8.17 5.23 -11.84
N LEU A 32 -9.01 6.20 -12.19
CA LEU A 32 -8.60 7.59 -12.42
C LEU A 32 -9.29 8.48 -11.38
N VAL A 33 -8.50 9.08 -10.50
CA VAL A 33 -9.02 9.83 -9.34
C VAL A 33 -8.41 11.23 -9.26
N GLU A 34 -9.15 12.16 -8.67
CA GLU A 34 -8.71 13.55 -8.44
C GLU A 34 -7.78 13.72 -7.23
N HIS A 35 -7.53 12.64 -6.48
CA HIS A 35 -6.70 12.65 -5.28
C HIS A 35 -5.43 11.81 -5.43
N ASN A 36 -4.36 12.14 -4.70
CA ASN A 36 -3.10 11.39 -4.72
C ASN A 36 -2.99 10.29 -3.64
N ASN A 37 -4.12 9.73 -3.18
CA ASN A 37 -4.12 8.70 -2.16
C ASN A 37 -3.90 7.29 -2.76
N GLU A 38 -2.65 6.97 -3.06
CA GLU A 38 -2.22 5.70 -3.66
C GLU A 38 -2.75 4.47 -2.93
N ARG A 39 -2.68 4.47 -1.58
CA ARG A 39 -3.14 3.32 -0.78
C ARG A 39 -4.64 3.11 -0.87
N ALA A 40 -5.43 4.17 -0.96
CA ALA A 40 -6.88 4.05 -1.14
C ALA A 40 -7.23 3.48 -2.52
N CYS A 41 -6.50 3.88 -3.56
CA CYS A 41 -6.68 3.31 -4.90
C CYS A 41 -6.28 1.83 -4.96
N ALA A 42 -5.14 1.46 -4.36
CA ALA A 42 -4.73 0.05 -4.30
C ALA A 42 -5.80 -0.85 -3.66
N LEU A 43 -6.45 -0.39 -2.60
CA LEU A 43 -7.52 -1.16 -1.95
C LEU A 43 -8.75 -1.35 -2.83
N LYS A 44 -9.09 -0.39 -3.70
CA LYS A 44 -10.20 -0.55 -4.65
C LYS A 44 -9.92 -1.69 -5.64
N HIS A 45 -8.67 -1.84 -6.07
CA HIS A 45 -8.26 -2.91 -6.98
C HIS A 45 -8.37 -4.31 -6.35
N PHE A 46 -8.45 -4.44 -5.02
CA PHE A 46 -8.58 -5.75 -4.36
C PHE A 46 -9.87 -6.47 -4.76
N SER A 47 -10.93 -5.72 -5.08
CA SER A 47 -12.19 -6.27 -5.60
C SER A 47 -12.06 -7.00 -6.95
N ARG A 48 -10.95 -6.80 -7.66
CA ARG A 48 -10.66 -7.46 -8.94
C ARG A 48 -9.79 -8.71 -8.79
N LEU A 49 -9.18 -8.90 -7.63
CA LEU A 49 -8.28 -10.00 -7.34
C LEU A 49 -9.05 -11.21 -6.82
N LYS A 50 -8.42 -12.38 -6.92
CA LYS A 50 -8.92 -13.65 -6.41
C LYS A 50 -8.17 -14.04 -5.16
N ASN A 51 -8.81 -14.87 -4.34
CA ASN A 51 -8.19 -15.42 -3.15
C ASN A 51 -6.87 -16.13 -3.51
N ASN A 52 -5.86 -15.94 -2.67
CA ASN A 52 -4.47 -16.38 -2.80
C ASN A 52 -3.63 -15.69 -3.89
N ASP A 53 -4.16 -14.70 -4.62
CA ASP A 53 -3.33 -13.91 -5.55
C ASP A 53 -2.19 -13.21 -4.82
N VAL A 54 -1.03 -13.08 -5.49
CA VAL A 54 0.17 -12.42 -4.97
C VAL A 54 0.30 -11.02 -5.57
N ILE A 55 0.29 -10.00 -4.71
CA ILE A 55 0.42 -8.61 -5.11
C ILE A 55 1.83 -8.09 -4.84
N ILE A 56 2.41 -7.36 -5.78
CA ILE A 56 3.71 -6.71 -5.62
C ILE A 56 3.50 -5.21 -5.42
N PHE A 57 4.05 -4.66 -4.34
CA PHE A 57 3.94 -3.25 -3.99
C PHE A 57 5.29 -2.53 -3.92
N ASP A 58 5.34 -1.25 -4.30
CA ASP A 58 6.49 -0.38 -4.10
C ASP A 58 6.56 0.20 -2.67
N ARG A 59 7.63 0.95 -2.37
CA ARG A 59 8.01 1.49 -1.05
C ARG A 59 6.94 2.30 -0.31
N GLY A 60 5.97 2.86 -1.02
CA GLY A 60 4.90 3.69 -0.45
C GLY A 60 3.78 2.91 0.23
N TYR A 61 3.59 1.61 -0.06
CA TYR A 61 2.35 0.92 0.34
C TYR A 61 2.42 0.23 1.70
N PHE A 62 3.62 -0.13 2.15
CA PHE A 62 3.79 -0.89 3.39
C PHE A 62 3.22 -0.13 4.60
N SER A 63 2.22 -0.74 5.27
CA SER A 63 1.64 -0.25 6.52
C SER A 63 0.89 -1.41 7.20
N TYR A 64 0.68 -1.33 8.51
CA TYR A 64 -0.10 -2.34 9.22
C TYR A 64 -1.54 -2.43 8.68
N TYR A 65 -2.16 -1.28 8.38
CA TYR A 65 -3.49 -1.24 7.78
C TYR A 65 -3.53 -1.98 6.44
N MET A 66 -2.53 -1.80 5.57
CA MET A 66 -2.46 -2.52 4.30
C MET A 66 -2.30 -4.04 4.52
N LEU A 67 -1.44 -4.46 5.45
CA LEU A 67 -1.28 -5.88 5.79
C LEU A 67 -2.60 -6.49 6.28
N HIS A 68 -3.32 -5.80 7.16
CA HIS A 68 -4.63 -6.23 7.63
C HIS A 68 -5.65 -6.36 6.50
N GLN A 69 -5.68 -5.42 5.54
CA GLN A 69 -6.55 -5.51 4.38
C GLN A 69 -6.21 -6.69 3.48
N ILE A 70 -4.92 -6.99 3.28
CA ILE A 70 -4.46 -8.14 2.50
C ILE A 70 -4.92 -9.45 3.15
N THR A 71 -4.68 -9.60 4.46
CA THR A 71 -5.12 -10.79 5.22
C THR A 71 -6.63 -10.95 5.20
N ASN A 72 -7.40 -9.87 5.37
CA ASN A 72 -8.86 -9.93 5.36
C ASN A 72 -9.48 -10.28 3.99
N ASN A 73 -8.74 -10.09 2.89
CA ASN A 73 -9.19 -10.45 1.55
C ASN A 73 -8.58 -11.79 1.07
N ASP A 74 -7.93 -12.56 1.97
CA ASP A 74 -7.21 -13.80 1.64
C ASP A 74 -6.17 -13.62 0.51
N LEU A 75 -5.45 -12.50 0.53
CA LEU A 75 -4.43 -12.17 -0.48
C LEU A 75 -3.02 -12.39 0.07
N ASN A 76 -2.06 -12.54 -0.83
CA ASN A 76 -0.63 -12.58 -0.52
C ASN A 76 0.05 -11.31 -1.05
N ALA A 77 1.13 -10.87 -0.40
CA ALA A 77 1.81 -9.64 -0.83
C ALA A 77 3.32 -9.66 -0.64
N VAL A 78 4.02 -9.05 -1.59
CA VAL A 78 5.44 -8.74 -1.55
C VAL A 78 5.60 -7.23 -1.55
N PHE A 79 6.25 -6.70 -0.52
CA PHE A 79 6.51 -5.27 -0.40
C PHE A 79 7.98 -4.98 -0.64
N ARG A 80 8.27 -4.04 -1.55
CA ARG A 80 9.57 -3.38 -1.55
C ARG A 80 9.65 -2.45 -0.36
N ILE A 81 10.65 -2.61 0.49
CA ILE A 81 10.84 -1.76 1.67
C ILE A 81 11.97 -0.76 1.42
N GLN A 82 11.79 0.47 1.90
CA GLN A 82 12.85 1.48 1.88
C GLN A 82 13.81 1.27 3.06
N GLU A 83 15.11 1.36 2.78
CA GLU A 83 16.16 1.37 3.80
C GLU A 83 15.99 2.55 4.77
N GLY A 84 16.29 2.33 6.06
CA GLY A 84 16.08 3.34 7.10
C GLY A 84 14.65 3.42 7.66
N ASN A 85 13.77 2.46 7.30
CA ASN A 85 12.47 2.32 7.93
C ASN A 85 12.60 2.26 9.46
N ARG A 86 11.81 3.06 10.18
CA ARG A 86 11.87 3.18 11.65
C ARG A 86 11.37 1.93 12.36
N ASN A 87 10.71 1.03 11.65
CA ASN A 87 10.19 -0.20 12.21
C ASN A 87 11.33 -1.15 12.58
N LYS A 88 11.55 -1.33 13.88
CA LYS A 88 12.60 -2.20 14.44
C LYS A 88 12.51 -3.64 13.93
N ILE A 89 11.29 -4.13 13.69
CA ILE A 89 11.07 -5.50 13.24
C ILE A 89 11.59 -5.67 11.81
N ILE A 90 11.26 -4.72 10.94
CA ILE A 90 11.73 -4.69 9.54
C ILE A 90 13.24 -4.51 9.46
N LYS A 91 13.87 -3.79 10.38
CA LYS A 91 15.34 -3.70 10.41
C LYS A 91 15.99 -5.06 10.64
N LYS A 92 15.42 -5.87 11.54
CA LYS A 92 15.91 -7.21 11.84
C LYS A 92 15.83 -8.15 10.63
N PHE A 93 14.88 -7.93 9.71
CA PHE A 93 14.79 -8.65 8.43
C PHE A 93 15.98 -8.42 7.52
N SER A 94 16.55 -7.20 7.52
CA SER A 94 17.65 -6.87 6.62
C SER A 94 18.93 -7.64 6.95
N GLU A 95 19.02 -8.20 8.16
CA GLU A 95 20.21 -8.90 8.66
C GLU A 95 20.10 -10.42 8.47
N SER A 96 18.88 -10.97 8.37
CA SER A 96 18.65 -12.42 8.24
C SER A 96 17.23 -12.74 7.75
N ASP A 97 17.09 -13.84 7.02
CA ASP A 97 15.79 -14.38 6.62
C ASP A 97 15.08 -14.94 7.86
N LEU A 98 13.96 -14.32 8.24
CA LEU A 98 13.22 -14.65 9.45
C LEU A 98 11.73 -14.81 9.15
N ILE A 99 11.07 -15.64 9.94
CA ILE A 99 9.60 -15.69 10.04
C ILE A 99 9.23 -15.11 11.40
N PHE A 100 8.21 -14.27 11.43
CA PHE A 100 7.78 -13.54 12.61
C PHE A 100 6.30 -13.24 12.54
N GLU A 101 5.70 -13.09 13.70
CA GLU A 101 4.36 -12.55 13.84
C GLU A 101 4.44 -11.02 13.94
N TYR A 102 3.71 -10.32 13.07
CA TYR A 102 3.70 -8.86 13.06
C TYR A 102 2.50 -8.30 13.82
N THR A 103 2.74 -7.85 15.04
CA THR A 103 1.70 -7.25 15.89
C THR A 103 1.69 -5.71 15.79
N PRO A 104 0.52 -5.06 15.83
CA PRO A 104 0.43 -3.60 15.78
C PRO A 104 0.91 -2.98 17.10
N SER A 105 1.56 -1.82 17.02
CA SER A 105 1.85 -1.01 18.21
C SER A 105 0.58 -0.36 18.75
N GLU A 106 0.60 0.10 20.01
CA GLU A 106 -0.57 0.76 20.64
C GLU A 106 -1.09 1.98 19.84
N ALA A 107 -0.18 2.75 19.24
CA ALA A 107 -0.56 3.87 18.38
C ALA A 107 -1.35 3.40 17.14
N VAL A 108 -0.91 2.31 16.52
CA VAL A 108 -1.58 1.71 15.36
C VAL A 108 -2.92 1.10 15.77
N LYS A 109 -3.00 0.43 16.92
CA LYS A 109 -4.27 -0.09 17.47
C LYS A 109 -5.29 1.02 17.68
N SER A 110 -4.86 2.16 18.21
CA SER A 110 -5.73 3.34 18.37
C SER A 110 -6.25 3.85 17.02
N GLU A 111 -5.41 3.89 15.98
CA GLU A 111 -5.83 4.30 14.63
C GLU A 111 -6.80 3.28 14.01
N LEU A 112 -6.56 1.98 14.19
CA LEU A 112 -7.45 0.92 13.71
C LEU A 112 -8.82 0.93 14.39
N ARG A 113 -8.88 1.21 15.70
CA ARG A 113 -10.15 1.39 16.43
C ARG A 113 -10.97 2.56 15.87
N LYS A 114 -10.32 3.68 15.53
CA LYS A 114 -10.99 4.82 14.87
C LYS A 114 -11.59 4.45 13.52
N ARG A 115 -11.04 3.43 12.86
CA ARG A 115 -11.51 2.90 11.57
C ARG A 115 -12.50 1.73 11.73
N GLY A 116 -12.81 1.30 12.96
CA GLY A 116 -13.74 0.20 13.25
C GLY A 116 -13.21 -1.20 12.90
N LEU A 117 -11.89 -1.38 12.85
CA LEU A 117 -11.24 -2.64 12.45
C LEU A 117 -10.69 -3.45 13.64
N LEU A 118 -10.83 -2.91 14.86
CA LEU A 118 -10.45 -3.50 16.14
C LEU A 118 -11.50 -3.16 17.20
#